data_AF-A0A1E1J600-F1
#
_entry.id   AF-A0A1E1J600-F1
#
_cell.length_a   1.000
_cell.length_b   1.000
_cell.length_c   1.000
_cell.angle_alpha   90.00
_cell.angle_beta   90.00
_cell.angle_gamma   90.00
#
_symmetry.space_group_name_H-M   'P 1'
#
loop_
_entity.id
_entity.type
_entity.pdbx_description
1 polymer ?
#
loop_
_entity_poly.entity_id
_entity_poly.type
_entity_poly.pdbx_seq_one_letter_code
_entity_poly.pdbx_strand_id
1 'polypeptide(L)'
;MSSNAIRAAWNGAVELKRHCSHVINTLGPQTPPEAFLYRGNAYYALGQPYFALADYNTAGSVLRLSGEHQRRCRKVLESFPETQTGVYPSTDSHLHIFVKPTLAKSCAIETINEHVGRGVRATENMPRHSVVVQPTSPWLLYPTEEGLCSHCGASLPERSFACANDSCHEEYCSRDCRQEAMAHYHAAVCCNKDYQSIELDVFAQMTEAEKAGAVAERNAAAAQLLMLRVLSTSIQKHVVPSAMGQVRILSGRLTFSPQVLSRSMLHLYERLAHALRISTIVSYEEVVGILARITANCFHRDGSVELNLPRSMLNHSCAANVAEDGQTGAMITTRDVARGEELVINYYPHLKDLAYEERTTELERRGFPCMCAKCQRRE
;
A
#
# COMPACT_ATOMS: atom_id res chain seq x y z
N MET A 1 -5.50 -37.89 -8.57
CA MET A 1 -6.59 -37.53 -7.64
C MET A 1 -7.82 -37.15 -8.44
N SER A 2 -9.02 -37.50 -7.98
CA SER A 2 -10.26 -37.05 -8.66
C SER A 2 -10.47 -35.55 -8.47
N SER A 3 -11.19 -34.90 -9.40
CA SER A 3 -11.53 -33.47 -9.31
C SER A 3 -12.22 -33.12 -7.97
N ASN A 4 -13.08 -34.02 -7.47
CA ASN A 4 -13.76 -33.87 -6.18
C ASN A 4 -12.78 -33.90 -5.00
N ALA A 5 -11.77 -34.78 -5.03
CA ALA A 5 -10.75 -34.85 -3.98
C ALA A 5 -9.88 -33.57 -3.95
N ILE A 6 -9.54 -33.02 -5.12
CA ILE A 6 -8.79 -31.76 -5.23
C ILE A 6 -9.60 -30.60 -4.65
N ARG A 7 -10.89 -30.49 -5.01
CA ARG A 7 -11.77 -29.45 -4.49
C ARG A 7 -11.98 -29.57 -2.97
N ALA A 8 -12.12 -30.78 -2.44
CA ALA A 8 -12.25 -31.01 -1.00
C ALA A 8 -10.97 -30.60 -0.25
N ALA A 9 -9.79 -30.98 -0.76
CA ALA A 9 -8.51 -30.60 -0.17
C ALA A 9 -8.30 -29.07 -0.18
N TRP A 10 -8.65 -28.41 -1.29
CA TRP A 10 -8.62 -26.95 -1.40
C TRP A 10 -9.51 -26.28 -0.35
N ASN A 11 -10.77 -26.72 -0.23
CA ASN A 11 -11.71 -26.16 0.75
C ASN A 11 -11.21 -26.35 2.18
N GLY A 12 -10.67 -27.53 2.50
CA GLY A 12 -10.06 -27.80 3.80
C GLY A 12 -8.87 -26.87 4.09
N ALA A 13 -8.04 -26.57 3.08
CA ALA A 13 -6.94 -25.61 3.24
C ALA A 13 -7.44 -24.18 3.48
N VAL A 14 -8.50 -23.74 2.79
CA VAL A 14 -9.13 -22.42 3.01
C VAL A 14 -9.68 -22.31 4.44
N GLU A 15 -10.39 -23.33 4.90
CA GLU A 15 -10.96 -23.37 6.24
C GLU A 15 -9.88 -23.38 7.32
N LEU A 16 -8.82 -24.19 7.13
CA LEU A 16 -7.68 -24.24 8.03
C LEU A 16 -6.95 -22.89 8.10
N LYS A 17 -6.69 -22.23 6.95
CA LYS A 17 -6.11 -20.89 6.90
C LYS A 17 -6.96 -19.92 7.75
N ARG A 18 -8.27 -19.89 7.53
CA ARG A 18 -9.19 -19.00 8.24
C ARG A 18 -9.19 -19.27 9.74
N HIS A 19 -9.27 -20.54 10.14
CA HIS A 19 -9.25 -20.95 11.53
C HIS A 19 -7.96 -20.54 12.24
N CYS A 20 -6.80 -20.86 11.65
CA CYS A 20 -5.52 -20.47 12.23
C CYS A 20 -5.35 -18.94 12.30
N SER A 21 -5.78 -18.20 11.27
CA SER A 21 -5.77 -16.73 11.32
C SER A 21 -6.65 -16.19 12.44
N HIS A 22 -7.83 -16.78 12.68
CA HIS A 22 -8.67 -16.41 13.81
C HIS A 22 -7.96 -16.67 15.14
N VAL A 23 -7.39 -17.87 15.33
CA VAL A 23 -6.64 -18.23 16.55
C VAL A 23 -5.48 -17.26 16.80
N ILE A 24 -4.67 -16.96 15.78
CA ILE A 24 -3.53 -16.04 15.88
C ILE A 24 -4.00 -14.64 16.30
N ASN A 25 -5.04 -14.13 15.66
CA ASN A 25 -5.58 -12.81 15.97
C ASN A 25 -6.24 -12.75 17.36
N THR A 26 -6.88 -13.84 17.80
CA THR A 26 -7.57 -13.92 19.10
C THR A 26 -6.59 -14.07 20.25
N LEU A 27 -5.56 -14.92 20.11
CA LEU A 27 -4.61 -15.17 21.18
C LEU A 27 -3.46 -14.14 21.21
N GLY A 28 -3.21 -13.45 20.10
CA GLY A 28 -2.19 -12.42 20.03
C GLY A 28 -0.83 -12.96 20.50
N PRO A 29 -0.14 -12.32 21.46
CA PRO A 29 1.12 -12.80 22.01
C PRO A 29 1.08 -14.22 22.63
N GLN A 30 -0.09 -14.74 23.00
CA GLN A 30 -0.27 -16.08 23.57
C GLN A 30 -0.49 -17.17 22.51
N THR A 31 -0.34 -16.81 21.23
CA THR A 31 -0.53 -17.74 20.12
C THR A 31 0.49 -18.88 20.17
N PRO A 32 0.06 -20.15 20.12
CA PRO A 32 0.98 -21.28 20.03
C PRO A 32 1.69 -21.29 18.67
N PRO A 33 3.00 -21.58 18.61
CA PRO A 33 3.76 -21.57 17.35
C PRO A 33 3.23 -22.58 16.32
N GLU A 34 2.53 -23.63 16.76
CA GLU A 34 1.84 -24.60 15.90
C GLU A 34 0.75 -23.94 15.04
N ALA A 35 0.10 -22.88 15.51
CA ALA A 35 -0.90 -22.16 14.72
C ALA A 35 -0.26 -21.56 13.45
N PHE A 36 0.96 -21.03 13.55
CA PHE A 36 1.72 -20.57 12.39
C PHE A 36 2.14 -21.74 11.51
N LEU A 37 2.61 -22.86 12.08
CA LEU A 37 2.96 -24.06 11.31
C LEU A 37 1.77 -24.57 10.48
N TYR A 38 0.59 -24.68 11.08
CA TYR A 38 -0.63 -25.15 10.40
C TYR A 38 -1.13 -24.15 9.36
N ARG A 39 -1.07 -22.85 9.65
CA ARG A 39 -1.41 -21.82 8.65
C ARG A 39 -0.43 -21.82 7.47
N GLY A 40 0.86 -22.04 7.73
CA GLY A 40 1.88 -22.24 6.71
C GLY A 40 1.58 -23.44 5.80
N ASN A 41 1.15 -24.56 6.37
CA ASN A 41 0.69 -25.73 5.59
C ASN A 41 -0.52 -25.41 4.72
N ALA A 42 -1.49 -24.66 5.27
CA ALA A 42 -2.65 -24.21 4.51
C ALA A 42 -2.26 -23.30 3.33
N TYR A 43 -1.40 -22.29 3.56
CA TYR A 43 -0.87 -21.44 2.49
C TYR A 43 -0.16 -22.24 1.41
N TYR A 44 0.68 -23.20 1.80
CA TYR A 44 1.39 -24.04 0.84
C TYR A 44 0.43 -24.86 -0.03
N ALA A 45 -0.61 -25.45 0.58
CA ALA A 45 -1.63 -26.20 -0.13
C ALA A 45 -2.47 -25.33 -1.09
N LEU A 46 -2.62 -24.04 -0.78
CA LEU A 46 -3.30 -23.04 -1.63
C LEU A 46 -2.39 -22.49 -2.74
N GLY A 47 -1.16 -22.99 -2.89
CA GLY A 47 -0.22 -22.49 -3.89
C GLY A 47 0.37 -21.12 -3.54
N GLN A 48 0.43 -20.76 -2.26
CA GLN A 48 0.94 -19.48 -1.75
C GLN A 48 2.24 -19.68 -0.95
N PRO A 49 3.33 -20.18 -1.57
CA PRO A 49 4.55 -20.60 -0.86
C PRO A 49 5.30 -19.46 -0.18
N TYR A 50 5.12 -18.21 -0.63
CA TYR A 50 5.74 -17.03 -0.03
C TYR A 50 5.09 -16.64 1.32
N PHE A 51 3.77 -16.77 1.46
CA PHE A 51 3.10 -16.63 2.76
C PHE A 51 3.37 -17.83 3.67
N ALA A 52 3.40 -19.03 3.10
CA ALA A 52 3.79 -20.23 3.84
C ALA A 52 5.19 -20.10 4.44
N LEU A 53 6.16 -19.57 3.67
CA LEU A 53 7.54 -19.38 4.12
C LEU A 53 7.62 -18.47 5.35
N ALA A 54 6.87 -17.37 5.37
CA ALA A 54 6.83 -16.45 6.51
C ALA A 54 6.31 -17.12 7.79
N ASP A 55 5.24 -17.90 7.66
CA ASP A 55 4.67 -18.66 8.78
C ASP A 55 5.61 -19.76 9.27
N TYR A 56 6.31 -20.45 8.37
CA TYR A 56 7.33 -21.44 8.74
C TYR A 56 8.55 -20.82 9.43
N ASN A 57 8.97 -19.62 9.02
CA ASN A 57 10.05 -18.89 9.70
C ASN A 57 9.60 -18.45 11.10
N THR A 58 8.37 -17.95 11.23
CA THR A 58 7.80 -17.58 12.54
C THR A 58 7.72 -18.81 13.46
N ALA A 59 7.13 -19.92 12.99
CA ALA A 59 7.04 -21.16 13.75
C ALA A 59 8.43 -21.72 14.11
N GLY A 60 9.39 -21.69 13.17
CA GLY A 60 10.75 -22.20 13.36
C GLY A 60 11.63 -21.37 14.29
N SER A 61 11.21 -20.14 14.65
CA SER A 61 11.90 -19.36 15.68
C SER A 61 11.68 -19.90 17.09
N VAL A 62 10.61 -20.68 17.30
CA VAL A 62 10.25 -21.29 18.58
C VAL A 62 10.34 -22.82 18.53
N LEU A 63 9.82 -23.42 17.45
CA LEU A 63 9.86 -24.87 17.22
C LEU A 63 11.19 -25.29 16.59
N ARG A 64 11.72 -26.44 17.02
CA ARG A 64 12.88 -27.07 16.38
C ARG A 64 12.47 -27.76 15.07
N LEU A 65 12.35 -26.98 14.00
CA LEU A 65 12.02 -27.50 12.66
C LEU A 65 13.28 -27.89 11.88
N SER A 66 13.20 -28.92 11.03
CA SER A 66 14.32 -29.43 10.19
C SER A 66 14.70 -28.51 9.00
N GLY A 67 13.98 -27.40 8.83
CA GLY A 67 14.10 -26.51 7.67
C GLY A 67 13.48 -27.06 6.37
N GLU A 68 12.88 -28.25 6.40
CA GLU A 68 12.35 -28.92 5.20
C GLU A 68 11.19 -28.14 4.56
N HIS A 69 10.27 -27.62 5.39
CA HIS A 69 9.17 -26.77 4.94
C HIS A 69 9.67 -25.56 4.15
N GLN A 70 10.69 -24.87 4.67
CA GLN A 70 11.31 -23.72 4.01
C GLN A 70 11.99 -24.10 2.69
N ARG A 71 12.71 -25.24 2.66
CA ARG A 71 13.34 -25.76 1.43
C ARG A 71 12.29 -26.07 0.36
N ARG A 72 11.16 -26.67 0.75
CA ARG A 72 10.05 -26.96 -0.16
C ARG A 72 9.42 -25.70 -0.74
N CYS A 73 9.19 -24.66 0.07
CA CYS A 73 8.72 -23.36 -0.43
C CYS A 73 9.68 -22.77 -1.45
N ARG A 74 10.98 -22.72 -1.15
CA ARG A 74 12.00 -22.17 -2.06
C ARG A 74 12.04 -22.91 -3.39
N LYS A 75 12.00 -24.25 -3.38
CA LYS A 75 11.98 -25.06 -4.61
C LYS A 75 10.76 -24.77 -5.48
N VAL A 76 9.57 -24.57 -4.89
CA VAL A 76 8.36 -24.23 -5.66
C VAL A 76 8.48 -22.82 -6.27
N LEU A 77 9.03 -21.86 -5.52
CA LEU A 77 9.22 -20.49 -5.98
C LEU A 77 10.16 -20.38 -7.20
N GLU A 78 11.08 -21.34 -7.41
CA GLU A 78 11.92 -21.40 -8.62
C GLU A 78 11.11 -21.68 -9.90
N SER A 79 9.94 -22.31 -9.77
CA SER A 79 9.05 -22.62 -10.90
C SER A 79 7.99 -21.55 -11.17
N PHE A 80 7.91 -20.52 -10.31
CA PHE A 80 6.93 -19.47 -10.47
C PHE A 80 7.33 -18.50 -11.58
N PRO A 81 6.35 -17.91 -12.30
CA PRO A 81 6.63 -16.80 -13.20
C PRO A 81 7.40 -15.69 -12.48
N GLU A 82 8.28 -15.01 -13.23
CA GLU A 82 9.09 -13.90 -12.72
C GLU A 82 8.24 -12.82 -12.05
N THR A 83 7.03 -12.59 -12.57
CA THR A 83 6.10 -11.59 -12.07
C THR A 83 4.69 -12.18 -11.89
N GLN A 84 4.02 -11.78 -10.83
CA GLN A 84 2.62 -12.08 -10.53
C GLN A 84 1.88 -10.80 -10.10
N THR A 85 0.56 -10.82 -10.16
CA THR A 85 -0.28 -9.71 -9.70
C THR A 85 -1.25 -10.17 -8.63
N GLY A 86 -1.20 -9.52 -7.46
CA GLY A 86 -2.19 -9.66 -6.39
C GLY A 86 -3.18 -8.49 -6.38
N VAL A 87 -4.45 -8.78 -6.11
CA VAL A 87 -5.51 -7.78 -5.96
C VAL A 87 -6.11 -7.90 -4.56
N TYR A 88 -6.29 -6.76 -3.90
CA TYR A 88 -6.81 -6.67 -2.54
C TYR A 88 -8.06 -5.76 -2.55
N PRO A 89 -9.27 -6.31 -2.40
CA PRO A 89 -10.49 -5.53 -2.47
C PRO A 89 -10.65 -4.62 -1.23
N SER A 90 -11.42 -3.54 -1.39
CA SER A 90 -11.78 -2.62 -0.30
C SER A 90 -12.95 -3.12 0.57
N THR A 91 -13.67 -4.16 0.12
CA THR A 91 -14.90 -4.67 0.77
C THR A 91 -14.68 -5.81 1.77
N ASP A 92 -13.47 -6.36 1.87
CA ASP A 92 -13.18 -7.58 2.66
C ASP A 92 -12.87 -7.28 4.13
N SER A 93 -13.65 -6.41 4.79
CA SER A 93 -13.42 -6.04 6.19
C SER A 93 -14.72 -6.08 7.01
N HIS A 94 -14.69 -6.83 8.11
CA HIS A 94 -15.84 -7.14 8.97
C HIS A 94 -16.33 -5.98 9.88
N LEU A 95 -16.06 -4.71 9.53
CA LEU A 95 -16.37 -3.53 10.36
C LEU A 95 -17.17 -2.49 9.56
N HIS A 96 -18.26 -1.96 10.14
CA HIS A 96 -19.29 -1.17 9.44
C HIS A 96 -19.10 0.36 9.38
N ILE A 97 -17.99 0.93 9.90
CA ILE A 97 -17.81 2.41 9.91
C ILE A 97 -17.01 2.87 8.68
N PHE A 98 -17.64 3.30 7.59
CA PHE A 98 -16.91 3.81 6.42
C PHE A 98 -16.49 5.27 6.59
N VAL A 99 -15.19 5.57 6.52
CA VAL A 99 -14.71 6.95 6.35
C VAL A 99 -14.93 7.33 4.89
N LYS A 100 -15.96 8.14 4.61
CA LYS A 100 -16.18 8.64 3.25
C LYS A 100 -15.19 9.77 2.96
N PRO A 101 -14.41 9.69 1.86
CA PRO A 101 -13.58 10.80 1.44
C PRO A 101 -14.43 12.04 1.13
N THR A 102 -13.89 13.23 1.42
CA THR A 102 -14.57 14.50 1.17
C THR A 102 -14.57 14.81 -0.33
N LEU A 103 -15.65 14.47 -1.02
CA LEU A 103 -15.91 14.85 -2.41
C LEU A 103 -16.93 16.00 -2.47
N ALA A 104 -16.98 16.72 -3.60
CA ALA A 104 -18.05 17.68 -3.84
C ALA A 104 -19.43 17.01 -3.80
N LYS A 105 -20.47 17.76 -3.43
CA LYS A 105 -21.87 17.25 -3.38
C LYS A 105 -22.37 16.73 -4.73
N SER A 106 -21.81 17.26 -5.81
CA SER A 106 -22.04 16.88 -7.20
C SER A 106 -21.33 15.59 -7.62
N CYS A 107 -20.72 14.86 -6.68
CA CYS A 107 -19.93 13.66 -6.93
C CYS A 107 -20.41 12.49 -6.05
N ALA A 108 -20.39 11.28 -6.58
CA ALA A 108 -20.68 10.05 -5.84
C ALA A 108 -19.65 8.96 -6.14
N ILE A 109 -19.32 8.16 -5.12
CA ILE A 109 -18.50 6.94 -5.30
C ILE A 109 -19.43 5.79 -5.68
N GLU A 110 -19.18 5.16 -6.82
CA GLU A 110 -19.98 4.07 -7.35
C GLU A 110 -19.08 2.96 -7.92
N THR A 111 -19.63 1.77 -8.12
CA THR A 111 -18.96 0.73 -8.91
C THR A 111 -19.11 1.06 -10.39
N ILE A 112 -18.00 1.19 -11.11
CA ILE A 112 -17.97 1.53 -12.53
C ILE A 112 -18.22 0.29 -13.37
N ASN A 113 -17.43 -0.76 -13.16
CA ASN A 113 -17.58 -2.11 -13.72
C ASN A 113 -16.61 -3.08 -13.00
N GLU A 114 -16.63 -4.36 -13.37
CA GLU A 114 -15.77 -5.40 -12.76
C GLU A 114 -14.27 -5.18 -12.99
N HIS A 115 -13.90 -4.49 -14.08
CA HIS A 115 -12.49 -4.27 -14.45
C HIS A 115 -11.86 -3.08 -13.72
N VAL A 116 -12.63 -2.00 -13.57
CA VAL A 116 -12.21 -0.74 -12.95
C VAL A 116 -12.47 -0.75 -11.44
N GLY A 117 -13.54 -1.42 -10.99
CA GLY A 117 -13.96 -1.43 -9.60
C GLY A 117 -14.69 -0.15 -9.22
N ARG A 118 -14.30 0.48 -8.10
CA ARG A 118 -14.90 1.75 -7.64
C ARG A 118 -14.41 2.92 -8.47
N GLY A 119 -15.20 3.97 -8.59
CA GLY A 119 -14.81 5.25 -9.19
C GLY A 119 -15.72 6.38 -8.74
N VAL A 120 -15.45 7.60 -9.18
CA VAL A 120 -16.27 8.78 -8.88
C VAL A 120 -17.09 9.14 -10.12
N ARG A 121 -18.40 9.35 -9.97
CA ARG A 121 -19.28 9.86 -11.03
C ARG A 121 -19.86 11.22 -10.67
N ALA A 122 -20.09 12.04 -11.69
CA ALA A 122 -20.85 13.27 -11.56
C ALA A 122 -22.34 12.95 -11.34
N THR A 123 -22.95 13.52 -10.30
CA THR A 123 -24.38 13.34 -10.00
C THR A 123 -25.27 14.38 -10.71
N GLU A 124 -24.64 15.39 -11.31
CA GLU A 124 -25.24 16.46 -12.10
C GLU A 124 -24.30 16.87 -13.25
N ASN A 125 -24.74 17.77 -14.13
CA ASN A 125 -23.86 18.34 -15.14
C ASN A 125 -22.87 19.29 -14.46
N MET A 126 -21.57 19.09 -14.68
CA MET A 126 -20.50 19.89 -14.11
C MET A 126 -19.83 20.71 -15.20
N PRO A 127 -19.97 22.05 -15.21
CA PRO A 127 -19.21 22.91 -16.11
C PRO A 127 -17.71 22.78 -15.92
N ARG A 128 -16.91 23.18 -16.92
CA ARG A 128 -15.46 23.32 -16.79
C ARG A 128 -15.08 24.15 -15.54
N HIS A 129 -14.02 23.73 -14.86
CA HIS A 129 -13.50 24.28 -13.60
C HIS A 129 -14.41 24.08 -12.38
N SER A 130 -15.38 23.17 -12.45
CA SER A 130 -16.13 22.74 -11.27
C SER A 130 -15.22 21.96 -10.32
N VAL A 131 -15.32 22.23 -9.02
CA VAL A 131 -14.55 21.51 -8.00
C VAL A 131 -15.09 20.10 -7.82
N VAL A 132 -14.20 19.12 -7.90
CA VAL A 132 -14.46 17.69 -7.64
C VAL A 132 -13.96 17.33 -6.25
N VAL A 133 -12.71 17.70 -5.95
CA VAL A 133 -12.07 17.50 -4.65
C VAL A 133 -11.51 18.83 -4.19
N GLN A 134 -11.86 19.26 -2.99
CA GLN A 134 -11.26 20.44 -2.37
C GLN A 134 -9.77 20.18 -2.07
N PRO A 135 -8.92 21.21 -1.97
CA PRO A 135 -7.56 21.04 -1.51
C PRO A 135 -7.58 20.42 -0.10
N THR A 136 -6.94 19.26 0.07
CA THR A 136 -6.84 18.59 1.36
C THR A 136 -5.41 18.18 1.62
N SER A 137 -4.96 18.33 2.87
CA SER A 137 -3.71 17.72 3.31
C SER A 137 -3.78 16.19 3.11
N PRO A 138 -2.67 15.55 2.72
CA PRO A 138 -2.61 14.10 2.68
C PRO A 138 -2.87 13.52 4.08
N TRP A 139 -3.42 12.31 4.13
CA TRP A 139 -3.59 11.62 5.42
C TRP A 139 -2.24 11.27 6.03
N LEU A 140 -1.34 10.75 5.21
CA LEU A 140 0.04 10.48 5.53
C LEU A 140 0.92 10.85 4.34
N LEU A 141 2.10 11.36 4.64
CA LEU A 141 3.15 11.69 3.69
C LEU A 141 4.45 11.09 4.20
N TYR A 142 5.43 10.85 3.34
CA TYR A 142 6.81 10.55 3.69
C TYR A 142 7.75 11.43 2.85
N PRO A 143 8.66 12.23 3.44
CA PRO A 143 9.62 13.02 2.68
C PRO A 143 10.66 12.13 2.02
N THR A 144 10.93 12.36 0.73
CA THR A 144 11.89 11.57 -0.05
C THR A 144 13.23 12.27 -0.23
N GLU A 145 13.39 13.47 0.34
CA GLU A 145 14.59 14.29 0.26
C GLU A 145 14.99 14.78 1.65
N GLU A 146 16.28 15.03 1.84
CA GLU A 146 16.81 15.62 3.06
C GLU A 146 16.38 17.10 3.19
N GLY A 147 16.35 17.62 4.42
CA GLY A 147 16.01 19.02 4.67
C GLY A 147 14.50 19.32 4.57
N LEU A 148 13.64 18.29 4.53
CA LEU A 148 12.19 18.43 4.54
C LEU A 148 11.59 18.04 5.90
N CYS A 149 10.49 18.68 6.25
CA CYS A 149 9.72 18.37 7.45
C CYS A 149 9.21 16.93 7.38
N SER A 150 9.50 16.16 8.43
CA SER A 150 9.12 14.74 8.53
C SER A 150 7.62 14.54 8.48
N HIS A 151 6.82 15.53 8.89
CA HIS A 151 5.36 15.45 8.90
C HIS A 151 4.70 15.96 7.60
N CYS A 152 5.00 17.20 7.20
CA CYS A 152 4.28 17.88 6.12
C CYS A 152 5.05 17.96 4.79
N GLY A 153 6.32 17.55 4.74
CA GLY A 153 7.15 17.59 3.54
C GLY A 153 7.61 18.97 3.10
N ALA A 154 7.24 20.06 3.79
CA ALA A 154 7.75 21.40 3.50
C ALA A 154 9.23 21.54 3.87
N SER A 155 9.98 22.38 3.16
CA SER A 155 11.38 22.68 3.49
C SER A 155 11.54 23.14 4.94
N LEU A 156 12.55 22.60 5.61
CA LEU A 156 12.87 22.97 6.98
C LEU A 156 13.39 24.43 7.03
N PRO A 157 12.95 25.21 8.03
CA PRO A 157 13.55 26.53 8.30
C PRO A 157 14.97 26.36 8.85
N GLU A 158 15.75 27.45 8.86
CA GLU A 158 17.12 27.49 9.42
C GLU A 158 17.18 26.95 10.86
N ARG A 159 16.11 27.14 11.64
CA ARG A 159 15.94 26.54 12.97
C ARG A 159 14.76 25.57 12.95
N SER A 160 15.06 24.32 12.63
CA SER A 160 14.11 23.20 12.70
C SER A 160 13.72 22.89 14.15
N PHE A 161 12.61 22.18 14.32
CA PHE A 161 12.18 21.61 15.59
C PHE A 161 12.51 20.12 15.57
N ALA A 162 13.64 19.73 16.15
CA ALA A 162 13.97 18.31 16.31
C ALA A 162 12.99 17.59 17.26
N CYS A 163 12.92 16.27 17.12
CA CYS A 163 12.30 15.41 18.11
C CYS A 163 12.96 15.60 19.50
N ALA A 164 12.20 15.40 20.57
CA ALA A 164 12.72 15.50 21.93
C ALA A 164 13.62 14.31 22.33
N ASN A 165 13.60 13.23 21.53
CA ASN A 165 14.52 12.11 21.70
C ASN A 165 15.81 12.39 20.92
N ASP A 166 16.94 12.52 21.63
CA ASP A 166 18.26 12.79 21.04
C ASP A 166 18.75 11.72 20.05
N SER A 167 18.16 10.52 20.11
CA SER A 167 18.49 9.41 19.20
C SER A 167 17.54 9.30 18.00
N CYS A 168 16.63 10.25 17.82
CA CYS A 168 15.68 10.29 16.72
C CYS A 168 16.15 11.22 15.61
N HIS A 169 15.99 10.80 14.36
CA HIS A 169 16.41 11.54 13.17
C HIS A 169 15.31 12.43 12.56
N GLU A 170 14.05 12.34 13.01
CA GLU A 170 12.97 13.17 12.47
C GLU A 170 13.06 14.65 12.94
N GLU A 171 13.00 15.55 11.96
CA GLU A 171 12.92 17.00 12.14
C GLU A 171 11.60 17.57 11.60
N TYR A 172 11.16 18.69 12.18
CA TYR A 172 9.88 19.31 11.85
C TYR A 172 10.01 20.81 11.61
N CYS A 173 9.18 21.36 10.70
CA CYS A 173 9.19 22.80 10.41
C CYS A 173 8.52 23.65 11.51
N SER A 174 7.67 23.04 12.34
CA SER A 174 6.96 23.71 13.44
C SER A 174 6.71 22.78 14.62
N ARG A 175 6.38 23.38 15.78
CA ARG A 175 5.93 22.62 16.96
C ARG A 175 4.64 21.84 16.67
N ASP A 176 3.75 22.40 15.86
CA ASP A 176 2.48 21.78 15.49
C ASP A 176 2.73 20.52 14.65
N CYS A 177 3.59 20.59 13.63
CA CYS A 177 3.99 19.43 12.84
C CYS A 177 4.59 18.32 13.71
N ARG A 178 5.46 18.68 14.66
CA ARG A 178 6.01 17.71 15.61
C ARG A 178 4.94 17.07 16.48
N GLN A 179 3.98 17.86 16.98
CA GLN A 179 2.91 17.36 17.84
C GLN A 179 1.95 16.45 17.08
N GLU A 180 1.57 16.82 15.85
CA GLU A 180 0.71 16.01 14.99
C GLU A 180 1.38 14.68 14.61
N ALA A 181 2.66 14.72 14.19
CA ALA A 181 3.42 13.50 13.92
C ALA A 181 3.48 12.58 15.13
N MET A 182 3.79 13.13 16.32
CA MET A 182 3.80 12.40 17.59
C MET A 182 2.44 11.78 17.89
N ALA A 183 1.34 12.49 17.62
CA ALA A 183 -0.02 11.98 17.84
C ALA A 183 -0.46 10.93 16.80
N HIS A 184 0.14 10.92 15.61
CA HIS A 184 -0.35 10.11 14.47
C HIS A 184 0.45 8.84 14.19
N TYR A 185 1.78 8.89 14.24
CA TYR A 185 2.62 7.76 13.84
C TYR A 185 3.93 7.68 14.62
N HIS A 186 4.49 8.81 15.05
CA HIS A 186 5.87 8.85 15.52
C HIS A 186 6.04 8.28 16.94
N ALA A 187 5.06 8.45 17.84
CA ALA A 187 5.20 8.01 19.24
C ALA A 187 5.45 6.50 19.38
N ALA A 188 4.85 5.68 18.51
CA ALA A 188 5.02 4.22 18.54
C ALA A 188 6.44 3.76 18.17
N VAL A 189 7.21 4.58 17.45
CA VAL A 189 8.49 4.17 16.86
C VAL A 189 9.67 5.07 17.26
N CYS A 190 9.41 6.23 17.86
CA CYS A 190 10.42 7.21 18.24
C CYS A 190 11.59 6.63 19.05
N CYS A 191 11.32 5.79 20.05
CA CYS A 191 12.37 5.20 20.89
C CYS A 191 12.83 3.81 20.40
N ASN A 192 12.32 3.33 19.27
CA ASN A 192 12.63 2.01 18.74
C ASN A 192 13.79 2.09 17.73
N LYS A 193 15.01 1.87 18.23
CA LYS A 193 16.23 1.94 17.41
C LYS A 193 16.25 0.94 16.26
N ASP A 194 15.71 -0.26 16.46
CA ASP A 194 15.64 -1.29 15.42
C ASP A 194 14.70 -0.85 14.30
N TYR A 195 13.57 -0.24 14.65
CA TYR A 195 12.63 0.33 13.67
C TYR A 195 13.26 1.50 12.90
N GLN A 196 13.88 2.46 13.60
CA GLN A 196 14.55 3.58 12.95
C GLN A 196 15.65 3.12 11.99
N SER A 197 16.41 2.07 12.35
CA SER A 197 17.41 1.48 11.46
C SER A 197 16.78 0.88 10.21
N ILE A 198 15.62 0.24 10.31
CA ILE A 198 14.88 -0.26 9.13
C ILE A 198 14.49 0.89 8.22
N GLU A 199 13.92 1.96 8.77
CA GLU A 199 13.50 3.14 8.01
C GLU A 199 14.68 3.79 7.26
N LEU A 200 15.81 3.99 7.95
CA LEU A 200 17.03 4.53 7.36
C LEU A 200 17.61 3.63 6.26
N ASP A 201 17.55 2.30 6.41
CA ASP A 201 18.02 1.36 5.38
C ASP A 201 17.16 1.43 4.11
N VAL A 202 15.84 1.57 4.25
CA VAL A 202 14.94 1.71 3.09
C VAL A 202 15.14 3.09 2.45
N PHE A 203 15.35 4.15 3.24
CA PHE A 203 15.68 5.48 2.72
C PHE A 203 16.99 5.46 1.94
N ALA A 204 18.04 4.81 2.46
CA ALA A 204 19.30 4.65 1.74
C ALA A 204 19.12 3.90 0.41
N GLN A 205 18.33 2.83 0.38
CA GLN A 205 18.00 2.11 -0.86
C GLN A 205 17.31 3.01 -1.90
N MET A 206 16.38 3.85 -1.45
CA MET A 206 15.70 4.82 -2.32
C MET A 206 16.70 5.82 -2.92
N THR A 207 17.59 6.38 -2.09
CA THR A 207 18.60 7.35 -2.51
C THR A 207 19.62 6.74 -3.48
N GLU A 208 20.05 5.50 -3.24
CA GLU A 208 20.97 4.80 -4.16
C GLU A 208 20.28 4.46 -5.50
N ALA A 209 19.01 4.07 -5.48
CA ALA A 209 18.22 3.88 -6.69
C ALA A 209 18.06 5.18 -7.49
N GLU A 210 17.85 6.31 -6.82
CA GLU A 210 17.80 7.63 -7.45
C GLU A 210 19.13 7.99 -8.14
N LYS A 211 20.27 7.82 -7.45
CA LYS A 211 21.61 8.02 -8.04
C LYS A 211 21.87 7.13 -9.25
N ALA A 212 21.34 5.90 -9.24
CA ALA A 212 21.45 4.95 -10.34
C ALA A 212 20.47 5.21 -11.50
N GLY A 213 19.55 6.18 -11.37
CA GLY A 213 18.48 6.41 -12.36
C GLY A 213 17.42 5.31 -12.38
N ALA A 214 17.37 4.47 -11.35
CA ALA A 214 16.47 3.32 -11.21
C ALA A 214 15.11 3.77 -10.64
N VAL A 215 14.29 4.40 -11.49
CA VAL A 215 13.03 5.06 -11.07
C VAL A 215 12.03 4.09 -10.44
N ALA A 216 11.94 2.86 -10.93
CA ALA A 216 10.99 1.87 -10.40
C ALA A 216 11.36 1.45 -8.98
N GLU A 217 12.64 1.18 -8.74
CA GLU A 217 13.22 0.82 -7.45
C GLU A 217 13.11 1.97 -6.45
N ARG A 218 13.41 3.20 -6.88
CA ARG A 218 13.20 4.42 -6.06
C ARG A 218 11.75 4.53 -5.61
N ASN A 219 10.80 4.41 -6.54
CA ASN A 219 9.38 4.53 -6.23
C ASN A 219 8.88 3.39 -5.33
N ALA A 220 9.40 2.17 -5.52
CA ALA A 220 9.10 1.03 -4.66
C ALA A 220 9.60 1.26 -3.22
N ALA A 221 10.82 1.76 -3.05
CA ALA A 221 11.37 2.09 -1.74
C ALA A 221 10.60 3.25 -1.07
N ALA A 222 10.24 4.29 -1.81
CA ALA A 222 9.37 5.37 -1.31
C ALA A 222 8.02 4.83 -0.81
N ALA A 223 7.37 3.94 -1.59
CA ALA A 223 6.12 3.30 -1.17
C ALA A 223 6.30 2.42 0.09
N GLN A 224 7.45 1.76 0.25
CA GLN A 224 7.78 1.01 1.47
C GLN A 224 7.95 1.93 2.69
N LEU A 225 8.59 3.10 2.54
CA LEU A 225 8.70 4.10 3.61
C LEU A 225 7.32 4.59 4.06
N LEU A 226 6.43 4.87 3.10
CA LEU A 226 5.06 5.24 3.41
C LEU A 226 4.26 4.08 4.04
N MET A 227 4.54 2.83 3.64
CA MET A 227 4.01 1.62 4.28
C MET A 227 4.44 1.51 5.73
N LEU A 228 5.73 1.68 6.01
CA LEU A 228 6.25 1.71 7.37
C LEU A 228 5.49 2.73 8.21
N ARG A 229 5.28 3.95 7.70
CA ARG A 229 4.51 4.99 8.41
C ARG A 229 3.04 4.60 8.67
N VAL A 230 2.36 3.96 7.72
CA VAL A 230 1.01 3.40 7.93
C VAL A 230 1.01 2.34 9.03
N LEU A 231 2.02 1.47 9.06
CA LEU A 231 2.16 0.46 10.10
C LEU A 231 2.40 1.12 11.48
N SER A 232 3.22 2.16 11.57
CA SER A 232 3.40 2.94 12.80
C SER A 232 2.08 3.51 13.33
N THR A 233 1.25 4.10 12.46
CA THR A 233 -0.09 4.57 12.84
C THR A 233 -0.97 3.44 13.36
N SER A 234 -0.93 2.27 12.73
CA SER A 234 -1.70 1.10 13.15
C SER A 234 -1.31 0.59 14.54
N ILE A 235 0.00 0.57 14.81
CA ILE A 235 0.58 0.13 16.09
C ILE A 235 0.23 1.12 17.19
N GLN A 236 0.39 2.42 16.92
CA GLN A 236 0.02 3.48 17.85
C GLN A 236 -1.47 3.45 18.23
N LYS A 237 -2.33 3.06 17.28
CA LYS A 237 -3.77 2.92 17.50
C LYS A 237 -4.18 1.55 18.03
N HIS A 238 -3.26 0.58 18.11
CA HIS A 238 -3.52 -0.82 18.44
C HIS A 238 -4.61 -1.46 17.56
N VAL A 239 -4.57 -1.19 16.26
CA VAL A 239 -5.53 -1.70 15.28
C VAL A 239 -4.78 -2.38 14.13
N VAL A 240 -5.32 -3.48 13.60
CA VAL A 240 -4.78 -4.12 12.39
C VAL A 240 -4.83 -3.11 11.23
N PRO A 241 -3.75 -2.93 10.45
CA PRO A 241 -3.67 -1.88 9.43
C PRO A 241 -4.89 -1.77 8.49
N SER A 242 -5.39 -2.89 7.96
CA SER A 242 -6.55 -2.95 7.06
C SER A 242 -7.89 -2.63 7.73
N ALA A 243 -7.97 -2.68 9.06
CA ALA A 243 -9.15 -2.27 9.81
C ALA A 243 -9.22 -0.75 10.02
N MET A 244 -8.11 -0.01 9.81
CA MET A 244 -8.14 1.45 9.84
C MET A 244 -9.01 1.98 8.69
N GLY A 245 -9.94 2.89 9.00
CA GLY A 245 -10.89 3.39 8.00
C GLY A 245 -10.24 4.05 6.79
N GLN A 246 -9.10 4.69 6.98
CA GLN A 246 -8.31 5.33 5.93
C GLN A 246 -7.70 4.33 4.94
N VAL A 247 -7.29 3.14 5.42
CA VAL A 247 -6.71 2.08 4.60
C VAL A 247 -7.79 1.22 3.96
N ARG A 248 -8.83 0.88 4.73
CA ARG A 248 -9.92 0.00 4.32
C ARG A 248 -10.61 0.44 3.02
N ILE A 249 -10.76 1.74 2.83
CA ILE A 249 -11.40 2.30 1.63
C ILE A 249 -10.55 2.14 0.37
N LEU A 250 -9.27 1.80 0.51
CA LEU A 250 -8.33 1.64 -0.59
C LEU A 250 -8.36 0.21 -1.10
N SER A 251 -8.45 0.08 -2.42
CA SER A 251 -8.17 -1.15 -3.15
C SER A 251 -6.67 -1.25 -3.38
N GLY A 252 -6.09 -2.43 -3.20
CA GLY A 252 -4.69 -2.69 -3.46
C GLY A 252 -4.49 -3.47 -4.75
N ARG A 253 -3.41 -3.16 -5.45
CA ARG A 253 -2.89 -3.97 -6.55
C ARG A 253 -1.38 -3.94 -6.48
N LEU A 254 -0.77 -5.11 -6.51
CA LEU A 254 0.68 -5.24 -6.47
C LEU A 254 1.11 -6.20 -7.57
N THR A 255 1.92 -5.69 -8.49
CA THR A 255 2.70 -6.51 -9.41
C THR A 255 4.04 -6.78 -8.73
N PHE A 256 4.39 -8.03 -8.51
CA PHE A 256 5.55 -8.42 -7.72
C PHE A 256 6.27 -9.63 -8.30
N SER A 257 7.57 -9.71 -8.00
CA SER A 257 8.33 -10.96 -8.14
C SER A 257 8.14 -11.84 -6.90
N PRO A 258 7.76 -13.12 -7.05
CA PRO A 258 7.70 -14.06 -5.92
C PRO A 258 9.04 -14.21 -5.20
N GLN A 259 10.15 -14.06 -5.91
CA GLN A 259 11.50 -14.09 -5.36
C GLN A 259 11.77 -12.85 -4.50
N VAL A 260 11.30 -11.67 -4.93
CA VAL A 260 11.38 -10.44 -4.11
C VAL A 260 10.53 -10.57 -2.84
N LEU A 261 9.29 -11.07 -2.94
CA LEU A 261 8.45 -11.30 -1.77
C LEU A 261 9.11 -12.28 -0.79
N SER A 262 9.56 -13.44 -1.28
CA SER A 262 10.17 -14.47 -0.42
C SER A 262 11.59 -14.17 0.08
N ARG A 263 12.20 -13.06 -0.34
CA ARG A 263 13.57 -12.65 0.05
C ARG A 263 13.56 -11.28 0.71
N SER A 264 13.83 -10.20 -0.04
CA SER A 264 14.06 -8.87 0.52
C SER A 264 12.86 -8.34 1.29
N MET A 265 11.64 -8.54 0.77
CA MET A 265 10.43 -8.12 1.48
C MET A 265 10.13 -8.97 2.72
N LEU A 266 10.36 -10.29 2.67
CA LEU A 266 10.22 -11.13 3.85
C LEU A 266 11.26 -10.78 4.91
N HIS A 267 12.50 -10.49 4.50
CA HIS A 267 13.55 -10.06 5.41
C HIS A 267 13.21 -8.72 6.08
N LEU A 268 12.69 -7.75 5.32
CA LEU A 268 12.15 -6.50 5.86
C LEU A 268 11.05 -6.78 6.90
N TYR A 269 10.10 -7.68 6.59
CA TYR A 269 9.06 -8.08 7.53
C TYR A 269 9.61 -8.73 8.80
N GLU A 270 10.58 -9.63 8.71
CA GLU A 270 11.17 -10.31 9.86
C GLU A 270 11.86 -9.33 10.81
N ARG A 271 12.62 -8.38 10.24
CA ARG A 271 13.23 -7.28 11.00
C ARG A 271 12.17 -6.44 11.70
N LEU A 272 11.10 -6.09 10.98
CA LEU A 272 9.98 -5.30 11.51
C LEU A 272 9.23 -6.05 12.63
N ALA A 273 8.93 -7.33 12.40
CA ALA A 273 8.25 -8.20 13.33
C ALA A 273 9.05 -8.36 14.62
N HIS A 274 10.38 -8.47 14.53
CA HIS A 274 11.26 -8.46 15.69
C HIS A 274 11.25 -7.12 16.41
N ALA A 275 11.49 -6.01 15.68
CA ALA A 275 11.58 -4.66 16.25
C ALA A 275 10.31 -4.25 17.00
N LEU A 276 9.13 -4.59 16.46
CA LEU A 276 7.84 -4.16 16.99
C LEU A 276 7.09 -5.24 17.76
N ARG A 277 7.56 -6.50 17.72
CA ARG A 277 6.87 -7.68 18.30
C ARG A 277 5.45 -7.85 17.75
N ILE A 278 5.28 -7.65 16.44
CA ILE A 278 3.96 -7.57 15.77
C ILE A 278 3.53 -8.84 15.04
N SER A 279 4.29 -9.94 15.05
CA SER A 279 3.98 -11.13 14.22
C SER A 279 2.57 -11.71 14.45
N THR A 280 1.98 -11.47 15.62
CA THR A 280 0.64 -11.94 16.00
C THR A 280 -0.48 -10.93 15.71
N ILE A 281 -0.13 -9.65 15.51
CA ILE A 281 -1.08 -8.55 15.22
C ILE A 281 -1.07 -8.18 13.75
N VAL A 282 0.10 -8.22 13.12
CA VAL A 282 0.35 -7.86 11.72
C VAL A 282 1.08 -9.02 11.04
N SER A 283 0.31 -9.82 10.31
CA SER A 283 0.86 -10.94 9.54
C SER A 283 1.65 -10.46 8.32
N TYR A 284 2.47 -11.34 7.73
CA TYR A 284 3.16 -11.01 6.48
C TYR A 284 2.18 -10.76 5.31
N GLU A 285 1.07 -11.51 5.25
CA GLU A 285 -0.02 -11.27 4.28
C GLU A 285 -0.59 -9.85 4.44
N GLU A 286 -0.76 -9.40 5.68
CA GLU A 286 -1.23 -8.05 5.99
C GLU A 286 -0.25 -6.99 5.47
N VAL A 287 1.05 -7.13 5.76
CA VAL A 287 2.08 -6.19 5.27
C VAL A 287 2.10 -6.10 3.75
N VAL A 288 2.05 -7.23 3.05
CA VAL A 288 1.97 -7.25 1.57
C VAL A 288 0.68 -6.60 1.07
N GLY A 289 -0.45 -6.84 1.73
CA GLY A 289 -1.72 -6.21 1.42
C GLY A 289 -1.74 -4.70 1.66
N ILE A 290 -0.99 -4.20 2.64
CA ILE A 290 -0.82 -2.76 2.88
C ILE A 290 0.09 -2.15 1.82
N LEU A 291 1.22 -2.80 1.48
CA LEU A 291 2.07 -2.34 0.37
C LEU A 291 1.26 -2.23 -0.92
N ALA A 292 0.46 -3.24 -1.25
CA ALA A 292 -0.39 -3.23 -2.44
C ALA A 292 -1.39 -2.06 -2.46
N ARG A 293 -1.96 -1.69 -1.30
CA ARG A 293 -2.85 -0.53 -1.17
C ARG A 293 -2.09 0.77 -1.32
N ILE A 294 -0.90 0.87 -0.78
CA ILE A 294 -0.10 2.09 -0.84
C ILE A 294 0.42 2.31 -2.25
N THR A 295 1.06 1.31 -2.86
CA THR A 295 1.56 1.38 -4.24
C THR A 295 0.46 1.75 -5.24
N ALA A 296 -0.77 1.27 -5.04
CA ALA A 296 -1.89 1.58 -5.93
C ALA A 296 -2.53 2.96 -5.70
N ASN A 297 -2.29 3.62 -4.56
CA ASN A 297 -3.02 4.84 -4.17
C ASN A 297 -2.12 6.01 -3.74
N CYS A 298 -0.79 5.83 -3.68
CA CYS A 298 0.14 6.89 -3.35
C CYS A 298 0.42 7.81 -4.54
N PHE A 299 0.69 9.08 -4.25
CA PHE A 299 1.08 10.09 -5.22
C PHE A 299 2.51 10.52 -4.94
N HIS A 300 3.34 10.52 -5.97
CA HIS A 300 4.68 11.11 -5.90
C HIS A 300 4.55 12.61 -6.15
N ARG A 301 5.10 13.41 -5.23
CA ARG A 301 5.22 14.86 -5.30
C ARG A 301 6.71 15.20 -5.32
N ASP A 302 7.02 16.45 -5.62
CA ASP A 302 8.38 16.95 -5.45
C ASP A 302 8.77 16.81 -3.97
N GLY A 303 9.87 16.10 -3.70
CA GLY A 303 10.35 15.85 -2.34
C GLY A 303 9.52 14.91 -1.45
N SER A 304 8.44 14.28 -1.92
CA SER A 304 7.65 13.39 -1.05
C SER A 304 6.78 12.36 -1.77
N VAL A 305 6.34 11.35 -1.01
CA VAL A 305 5.30 10.41 -1.41
C VAL A 305 4.14 10.48 -0.42
N GLU A 306 2.90 10.55 -0.91
CA GLU A 306 1.73 10.85 -0.07
C GLU A 306 0.51 9.97 -0.35
N LEU A 307 -0.33 9.77 0.67
CA LEU A 307 -1.66 9.17 0.58
C LEU A 307 -2.73 10.25 0.76
N ASN A 308 -3.25 10.75 -0.37
CA ASN A 308 -4.38 11.68 -0.39
C ASN A 308 -5.69 10.91 -0.65
N LEU A 309 -6.41 10.58 0.42
CA LEU A 309 -7.55 9.65 0.36
C LEU A 309 -8.67 10.07 -0.62
N PRO A 310 -9.11 11.35 -0.66
CA PRO A 310 -10.08 11.78 -1.67
C PRO A 310 -9.55 11.65 -3.10
N ARG A 311 -8.29 12.03 -3.35
CA ARG A 311 -7.68 11.91 -4.67
C ARG A 311 -7.56 10.45 -5.11
N SER A 312 -7.25 9.53 -4.20
CA SER A 312 -7.17 8.09 -4.46
C SER A 312 -8.50 7.44 -4.87
N MET A 313 -9.63 8.17 -4.84
CA MET A 313 -10.92 7.66 -5.34
C MET A 313 -11.09 7.83 -6.85
N LEU A 314 -10.30 8.69 -7.49
CA LEU A 314 -10.39 8.99 -8.92
C LEU A 314 -9.60 7.97 -9.73
N ASN A 315 -10.22 7.38 -10.75
CA ASN A 315 -9.57 6.42 -11.63
C ASN A 315 -8.70 7.08 -12.70
N HIS A 316 -7.85 6.28 -13.33
CA HIS A 316 -7.00 6.70 -14.44
C HIS A 316 -7.77 6.80 -15.77
N SER A 317 -7.53 7.87 -16.53
CA SER A 317 -7.79 7.94 -17.97
C SER A 317 -6.69 8.71 -18.69
N CYS A 318 -6.24 8.19 -19.84
CA CYS A 318 -5.29 8.93 -20.70
C CYS A 318 -5.93 10.19 -21.32
N ALA A 319 -7.27 10.26 -21.35
CA ALA A 319 -8.07 11.43 -21.73
C ALA A 319 -8.87 11.92 -20.51
N ALA A 320 -8.14 12.29 -19.45
CA ALA A 320 -8.70 12.74 -18.18
C ALA A 320 -9.60 13.97 -18.33
N ASN A 321 -10.69 14.00 -17.57
CA ASN A 321 -11.61 15.15 -17.49
C ASN A 321 -11.48 15.90 -16.15
N VAL A 322 -10.56 15.49 -15.27
CA VAL A 322 -10.21 16.15 -14.01
C VAL A 322 -8.68 16.35 -13.92
N ALA A 323 -8.25 17.50 -13.43
CA ALA A 323 -6.86 17.82 -13.14
C ALA A 323 -6.75 18.68 -11.88
N GLU A 324 -5.56 18.73 -11.30
CA GLU A 324 -5.26 19.63 -10.19
C GLU A 324 -5.13 21.07 -10.71
N ASP A 325 -5.80 21.99 -10.05
CA ASP A 325 -5.69 23.42 -10.29
C ASP A 325 -4.39 23.95 -9.70
N GLY A 326 -3.54 24.56 -10.52
CA GLY A 326 -2.22 25.02 -10.09
C GLY A 326 -2.24 26.19 -9.09
N GLN A 327 -3.37 26.89 -8.94
CA GLN A 327 -3.48 28.02 -8.00
C GLN A 327 -4.04 27.58 -6.65
N THR A 328 -5.08 26.75 -6.66
CA THR A 328 -5.81 26.36 -5.46
C THR A 328 -5.39 24.99 -4.92
N GLY A 329 -4.81 24.12 -5.74
CA GLY A 329 -4.57 22.70 -5.41
C GLY A 329 -5.84 21.85 -5.42
N ALA A 330 -6.98 22.40 -5.86
CA ALA A 330 -8.24 21.67 -5.96
C ALA A 330 -8.22 20.74 -7.18
N MET A 331 -8.88 19.58 -7.10
CA MET A 331 -9.15 18.79 -8.30
C MET A 331 -10.38 19.37 -8.99
N ILE A 332 -10.23 19.84 -10.22
CA ILE A 332 -11.27 20.53 -10.99
C ILE A 332 -11.52 19.86 -12.34
N THR A 333 -12.73 20.01 -12.88
CA THR A 333 -13.03 19.53 -14.23
C THR A 333 -12.30 20.35 -15.30
N THR A 334 -11.73 19.69 -16.29
CA THR A 334 -10.96 20.33 -17.39
C THR A 334 -11.82 20.67 -18.61
N ARG A 335 -13.05 20.16 -18.63
CA ARG A 335 -14.11 20.42 -19.61
C ARG A 335 -15.47 20.26 -18.94
N ASP A 336 -16.54 20.50 -19.69
CA ASP A 336 -17.89 20.14 -19.24
C ASP A 336 -17.99 18.60 -19.12
N VAL A 337 -18.63 18.16 -18.04
CA VAL A 337 -18.85 16.75 -17.70
C VAL A 337 -20.34 16.53 -17.52
N ALA A 338 -20.90 15.55 -18.24
CA ALA A 338 -22.32 15.25 -18.14
C ALA A 338 -22.66 14.49 -16.85
N ARG A 339 -23.89 14.62 -16.37
CA ARG A 339 -24.41 13.77 -15.30
C ARG A 339 -24.21 12.29 -15.64
N GLY A 340 -23.71 11.53 -14.67
CA GLY A 340 -23.43 10.10 -14.78
C GLY A 340 -22.07 9.77 -15.41
N GLU A 341 -21.36 10.75 -15.97
CA GLU A 341 -20.00 10.53 -16.48
C GLU A 341 -19.01 10.30 -15.32
N GLU A 342 -18.00 9.45 -15.56
CA GLU A 342 -16.94 9.19 -14.57
C GLU A 342 -15.94 10.35 -14.54
N LEU A 343 -15.57 10.77 -13.33
CA LEU A 343 -14.54 11.77 -13.07
C LEU A 343 -13.19 11.06 -12.92
N VAL A 344 -12.30 11.30 -13.87
CA VAL A 344 -11.05 10.56 -14.05
C VAL A 344 -9.86 11.51 -14.17
N ILE A 345 -8.73 11.11 -13.59
CA ILE A 345 -7.47 11.84 -13.60
C ILE A 345 -6.42 11.10 -14.44
N ASN A 346 -5.33 11.77 -14.78
CA ASN A 346 -4.17 11.09 -15.34
C ASN A 346 -3.15 10.83 -14.22
N TYR A 347 -2.92 9.54 -13.91
CA TYR A 347 -1.93 9.13 -12.90
C TYR A 347 -0.48 9.42 -13.32
N TYR A 348 -0.21 9.47 -14.62
CA TYR A 348 1.13 9.61 -15.17
C TYR A 348 1.13 10.67 -16.28
N PRO A 349 1.20 11.97 -15.91
CA PRO A 349 1.16 13.06 -16.88
C PRO A 349 2.21 12.93 -17.99
N HIS A 350 3.41 12.41 -17.67
CA HIS A 350 4.49 12.16 -18.62
C HIS A 350 4.15 11.13 -19.71
N LEU A 351 3.14 10.26 -19.49
CA LEU A 351 2.70 9.28 -20.48
C LEU A 351 1.62 9.81 -21.42
N LYS A 352 1.10 11.03 -21.20
CA LYS A 352 -0.06 11.58 -21.93
C LYS A 352 0.20 11.70 -23.43
N ASP A 353 1.42 12.10 -23.79
CA ASP A 353 1.83 12.45 -25.15
C ASP A 353 2.52 11.30 -25.88
N LEU A 354 2.71 10.16 -25.20
CA LEU A 354 3.22 8.93 -25.82
C LEU A 354 2.20 8.29 -26.75
N ALA A 355 2.71 7.63 -27.79
CA ALA A 355 1.90 6.82 -28.70
C ALA A 355 1.22 5.66 -27.95
N TYR A 356 0.12 5.13 -28.52
CA TYR A 356 -0.67 4.07 -27.89
C TYR A 356 0.16 2.87 -27.43
N GLU A 357 1.09 2.37 -28.26
CA GLU A 357 1.89 1.18 -27.97
C GLU A 357 2.84 1.40 -26.80
N GLU A 358 3.56 2.52 -26.80
CA GLU A 358 4.49 2.90 -25.74
C GLU A 358 3.75 3.12 -24.42
N ARG A 359 2.64 3.88 -24.48
CA ARG A 359 1.81 4.17 -23.31
C ARG A 359 1.21 2.91 -22.71
N THR A 360 0.73 1.99 -23.53
CA THR A 360 0.13 0.72 -23.06
C THR A 360 1.19 -0.15 -22.40
N THR A 361 2.38 -0.26 -23.01
CA THR A 361 3.52 -0.97 -22.42
C THR A 361 3.88 -0.43 -21.03
N GLU A 362 3.93 0.89 -20.88
CA GLU A 362 4.24 1.54 -19.61
C GLU A 362 3.15 1.33 -18.54
N LEU A 363 1.88 1.36 -18.93
CA LEU A 363 0.74 1.10 -18.02
C LEU A 363 0.68 -0.38 -17.59
N GLU A 364 0.97 -1.31 -18.52
CA GLU A 364 1.07 -2.74 -18.22
C GLU A 364 2.22 -3.05 -17.27
N ARG A 365 3.38 -2.40 -17.43
CA ARG A 365 4.50 -2.47 -16.47
C ARG A 365 4.10 -1.99 -15.07
N ARG A 366 3.19 -1.02 -14.99
CA ARG A 366 2.58 -0.51 -13.74
C ARG A 366 1.41 -1.35 -13.26
N GLY A 367 1.13 -2.45 -13.95
CA GLY A 367 0.24 -3.51 -13.53
C GLY A 367 -1.21 -3.34 -13.95
N PHE A 368 -1.62 -2.35 -14.74
CA PHE A 368 -3.01 -2.26 -15.19
C PHE A 368 -3.17 -1.87 -16.68
N PRO A 369 -4.02 -2.57 -17.44
CA PRO A 369 -4.37 -2.15 -18.80
C PRO A 369 -5.41 -1.01 -18.76
N CYS A 370 -5.12 0.12 -19.41
CA CYS A 370 -6.09 1.22 -19.47
C CYS A 370 -7.13 0.98 -20.55
N MET A 371 -8.41 0.98 -20.16
CA MET A 371 -9.56 0.81 -21.05
C MET A 371 -10.28 2.13 -21.39
N CYS A 372 -9.60 3.29 -21.26
CA CYS A 372 -10.23 4.57 -21.59
C CYS A 372 -10.51 4.70 -23.09
N ALA A 373 -11.39 5.63 -23.47
CA ALA A 373 -11.81 5.81 -24.86
C ALA A 373 -10.62 6.08 -25.82
N LYS A 374 -9.58 6.81 -25.38
CA LYS A 374 -8.34 7.03 -26.15
C LYS A 374 -7.62 5.70 -26.44
N CYS A 375 -7.47 4.85 -25.43
CA CYS A 375 -6.83 3.54 -25.59
C CYS A 375 -7.68 2.55 -26.38
N GLN A 376 -9.02 2.60 -26.26
CA GLN A 376 -9.92 1.77 -27.07
C GLN A 376 -9.84 2.11 -28.56
N ARG A 377 -9.64 3.39 -28.90
CA ARG A 377 -9.42 3.86 -30.27
C ARG A 377 -7.98 3.68 -30.77
N ARG A 378 -7.06 3.23 -29.89
CA ARG A 378 -5.62 3.06 -30.16
C ARG A 378 -4.93 4.36 -30.60
N GLU A 379 -5.31 5.48 -29.97
CA GLU A 379 -4.79 6.84 -30.21
C GLU A 379 -3.53 7.19 -29.43
#